data_AF-A0ABC9PAK2-F1
#
_entry.id   AF-A0ABC9PAK2-F1
#
_cell.length_a   1.000
_cell.length_b   1.000
_cell.length_c   1.000
_cell.angle_alpha   90.00
_cell.angle_beta   90.00
_cell.angle_gamma   90.00
#
_symmetry.space_group_name_H-M   'P 1'
#
loop_
_entity.id
_entity.type
_entity.pdbx_description
1 polymer ?
#
loop_
_entity_poly.entity_id
_entity_poly.type
_entity_poly.pdbx_seq_one_letter_code
_entity_poly.pdbx_strand_id
1 'polypeptide(L)'
;MGRWQELQQAMSAGVEAAIDAGWDRQAVYGLVESAIKDTRFLPLEQAKTAVTELFSEVEEVGSSAYERLFRFSAYRPQEKLSLLLWQLGAVLDQHGMLQLVGPYRFSKTVAPHATFWDLLAKTVQKAYPLGLLGSFNQEKAKKIHQLRMYIDRQNITYIRDFFKQEGDTDEQALKRYVFAAKPQGMGGRKLKKSSARLHNKYPEGASYSLINKKRLTPNFHSEFILNEEGTFVTQWDVLVEDWRGRLISNPAYYQAAKNNEYQEKVLNGESFNYANRNNRTHELLDSSPPGRFDHQLRKTAKKGWLSPRIQEYDYRRERQIKCDDYSK
;
A
#
# COMPACT_ATOMS: atom_id res chain seq x y z
N MET A 1 12.77 -23.89 -35.79
CA MET A 1 13.25 -23.58 -34.43
C MET A 1 12.37 -24.36 -33.46
N GLY A 2 12.91 -24.92 -32.37
CA GLY A 2 12.07 -25.69 -31.43
C GLY A 2 11.19 -24.75 -30.59
N ARG A 3 9.98 -25.18 -30.18
CA ARG A 3 9.06 -24.39 -29.31
C ARG A 3 9.79 -23.75 -28.12
N TRP A 4 10.68 -24.51 -27.50
CA TRP A 4 11.52 -24.03 -26.40
C TRP A 4 12.36 -22.81 -26.76
N GLN A 5 13.07 -22.85 -27.89
CA GLN A 5 13.94 -21.77 -28.35
C GLN A 5 13.12 -20.50 -28.66
N GLU A 6 11.94 -20.64 -29.25
CA GLU A 6 11.08 -19.49 -29.53
C GLU A 6 10.54 -18.84 -28.26
N LEU A 7 10.14 -19.64 -27.26
CA LEU A 7 9.74 -19.09 -25.97
C LEU A 7 10.91 -18.42 -25.25
N GLN A 8 12.11 -19.01 -25.28
CA GLN A 8 13.33 -18.40 -24.74
C GLN A 8 13.62 -17.05 -25.38
N GLN A 9 13.52 -16.96 -26.72
CA GLN A 9 13.70 -15.71 -27.43
C GLN A 9 12.63 -14.68 -27.03
N ALA A 10 11.38 -15.09 -26.85
CA ALA A 10 10.28 -14.21 -26.45
C ALA A 10 10.43 -13.62 -25.03
N MET A 11 11.14 -14.32 -24.13
CA MET A 11 11.38 -13.87 -22.76
C MET A 11 12.77 -13.28 -22.50
N SER A 12 13.70 -13.34 -23.46
CA SER A 12 15.11 -13.01 -23.21
C SER A 12 15.34 -11.60 -22.68
N ALA A 13 14.69 -10.60 -23.28
CA ALA A 13 14.81 -9.21 -22.85
C ALA A 13 14.32 -8.99 -21.41
N GLY A 14 13.21 -9.63 -21.02
CA GLY A 14 12.71 -9.52 -19.64
C GLY A 14 13.53 -10.32 -18.62
N VAL A 15 14.15 -11.43 -19.05
CA VAL A 15 15.11 -12.17 -18.23
C VAL A 15 16.34 -11.31 -17.94
N GLU A 16 16.89 -10.66 -18.96
CA GLU A 16 18.02 -9.72 -18.83
C GLU A 16 17.63 -8.54 -17.92
N ALA A 17 16.49 -7.90 -18.18
CA ALA A 17 15.99 -6.81 -17.35
C ALA A 17 15.83 -7.21 -15.87
N ALA A 18 15.31 -8.42 -15.58
CA ALA A 18 15.19 -8.89 -14.22
C ALA A 18 16.56 -9.09 -13.54
N ILE A 19 17.55 -9.64 -14.26
CA ILE A 19 18.91 -9.80 -13.74
C ILE A 19 19.55 -8.43 -13.47
N ASP A 20 19.46 -7.51 -14.41
CA ASP A 20 20.02 -6.16 -14.31
C ASP A 20 19.36 -5.35 -13.18
N ALA A 21 18.08 -5.61 -12.91
CA ALA A 21 17.34 -5.05 -11.79
C ALA A 21 17.66 -5.71 -10.44
N GLY A 22 18.67 -6.58 -10.37
CA GLY A 22 19.21 -7.13 -9.13
C GLY A 22 18.46 -8.36 -8.60
N TRP A 23 17.62 -9.01 -9.41
CA TRP A 23 17.02 -10.28 -9.02
C TRP A 23 18.05 -11.41 -9.04
N ASP A 24 18.03 -12.26 -8.02
CA ASP A 24 18.89 -13.44 -7.99
C ASP A 24 18.46 -14.49 -9.02
N ARG A 25 19.41 -15.33 -9.45
CA ARG A 25 19.19 -16.33 -10.49
C ARG A 25 18.04 -17.30 -10.16
N GLN A 26 17.81 -17.60 -8.89
CA GLN A 26 16.72 -18.49 -8.49
C GLN A 26 15.35 -17.82 -8.68
N ALA A 27 15.23 -16.52 -8.42
CA ALA A 27 14.05 -15.75 -8.74
C ALA A 27 13.70 -15.83 -10.24
N VAL A 28 14.69 -15.53 -11.09
CA VAL A 28 14.54 -15.48 -12.55
C VAL A 28 14.23 -16.86 -13.12
N TYR A 29 14.95 -17.89 -12.67
CA TYR A 29 14.68 -19.27 -13.05
C TYR A 29 13.25 -19.70 -12.69
N GLY A 30 12.80 -19.39 -11.47
CA GLY A 30 11.44 -19.70 -11.03
C GLY A 30 10.36 -18.98 -11.86
N LEU A 31 10.60 -17.72 -12.25
CA LEU A 31 9.70 -16.99 -13.15
C LEU A 31 9.62 -17.70 -14.52
N VAL A 32 10.77 -18.00 -15.13
CA VAL A 32 10.86 -18.72 -16.41
C VAL A 32 10.10 -20.05 -16.34
N GLU A 33 10.40 -20.91 -15.37
CA GLU A 33 9.72 -22.20 -15.21
C GLU A 33 8.20 -22.05 -15.06
N SER A 34 7.76 -21.06 -14.29
CA SER A 34 6.33 -20.80 -14.11
C SER A 34 5.66 -20.36 -15.42
N ALA A 35 6.32 -19.52 -16.22
CA ALA A 35 5.80 -19.04 -17.50
C ALA A 35 5.66 -20.19 -18.52
N ILE A 36 6.66 -21.08 -18.57
CA ILE A 36 6.62 -22.27 -19.42
C ILE A 36 5.48 -23.20 -19.00
N LYS A 37 5.30 -23.41 -17.70
CA LYS A 37 4.24 -24.25 -17.16
C LYS A 37 2.86 -23.70 -17.47
N ASP A 38 2.66 -22.39 -17.30
CA ASP A 38 1.37 -21.72 -17.53
C ASP A 38 0.97 -21.75 -19.01
N THR A 39 1.95 -21.73 -19.91
CA THR A 39 1.73 -21.66 -21.37
C THR A 39 1.87 -23.00 -22.09
N ARG A 40 2.14 -24.11 -21.38
CA ARG A 40 2.48 -25.42 -21.97
C ARG A 40 1.43 -26.00 -22.93
N PHE A 41 0.16 -25.67 -22.72
CA PHE A 41 -0.96 -26.16 -23.53
C PHE A 41 -1.49 -25.12 -24.53
N LEU A 42 -0.92 -23.91 -24.55
CA LEU A 42 -1.32 -22.88 -25.48
C LEU A 42 -0.69 -23.13 -26.87
N PRO A 43 -1.36 -22.74 -27.97
CA PRO A 43 -0.72 -22.56 -29.26
C PRO A 43 0.54 -21.70 -29.15
N LEU A 44 1.56 -21.97 -29.98
CA LEU A 44 2.89 -21.36 -29.85
C LEU A 44 2.84 -19.82 -29.86
N GLU A 45 2.10 -19.22 -30.78
CA GLU A 45 1.99 -17.77 -30.87
C GLU A 45 1.29 -17.16 -29.64
N GLN A 46 0.24 -17.81 -29.13
CA GLN A 46 -0.42 -17.38 -27.89
C GLN A 46 0.51 -17.52 -26.67
N ALA A 47 1.32 -18.59 -26.63
CA ALA A 47 2.33 -18.78 -25.60
C ALA A 47 3.41 -17.69 -25.65
N LYS A 48 3.88 -17.31 -26.84
CA LYS A 48 4.84 -16.22 -27.03
C LYS A 48 4.28 -14.89 -26.54
N THR A 49 3.06 -14.53 -26.93
CA THR A 49 2.37 -13.34 -26.42
C THR A 49 2.28 -13.35 -24.90
N ALA A 50 1.79 -14.44 -24.31
CA ALA A 50 1.60 -14.55 -22.86
C ALA A 50 2.92 -14.43 -22.06
N VAL A 51 4.03 -15.02 -22.55
CA VAL A 51 5.32 -14.86 -21.87
C VAL A 51 5.88 -13.46 -22.04
N THR A 52 5.75 -12.85 -23.22
CA THR A 52 6.19 -11.46 -23.44
C THR A 52 5.43 -10.49 -22.54
N GLU A 53 4.11 -10.63 -22.42
CA GLU A 53 3.28 -9.83 -21.52
C GLU A 53 3.72 -10.00 -20.06
N LEU A 54 3.85 -11.24 -19.58
CA LEU A 54 4.32 -11.50 -18.21
C LEU A 54 5.67 -10.83 -17.93
N PHE A 55 6.65 -10.99 -18.83
CA PHE A 55 7.99 -10.44 -18.64
C PHE A 55 8.06 -8.91 -18.81
N SER A 56 7.06 -8.27 -19.42
CA SER A 56 6.96 -6.80 -19.46
C SER A 56 6.61 -6.19 -18.09
N GLU A 57 6.04 -6.98 -17.17
CA GLU A 57 5.58 -6.52 -15.85
C GLU A 57 6.64 -6.66 -14.75
N VAL A 58 7.89 -7.05 -15.06
CA VAL A 58 8.94 -7.34 -14.05
C VAL A 58 9.39 -6.10 -13.25
N GLU A 59 9.09 -4.91 -13.76
CA GLU A 59 9.37 -3.62 -13.10
C GLU A 59 8.19 -3.05 -12.33
N GLU A 60 7.05 -3.74 -12.37
CA GLU A 60 5.82 -3.33 -11.70
C GLU A 60 5.67 -4.04 -10.35
N VAL A 61 5.96 -3.35 -9.25
CA VAL A 61 5.85 -3.88 -7.90
C VAL A 61 4.42 -4.36 -7.62
N GLY A 62 4.28 -5.66 -7.39
CA GLY A 62 3.00 -6.31 -7.12
C GLY A 62 2.27 -6.88 -8.33
N SER A 63 2.84 -6.77 -9.54
CA SER A 63 2.39 -7.52 -10.71
C SER A 63 2.56 -9.03 -10.54
N SER A 64 1.99 -9.81 -11.46
CA SER A 64 2.14 -11.28 -11.46
C SER A 64 3.61 -11.68 -11.56
N ALA A 65 4.36 -11.03 -12.44
CA ALA A 65 5.79 -11.31 -12.62
C ALA A 65 6.62 -10.91 -11.41
N TYR A 66 6.41 -9.69 -10.89
CA TYR A 66 7.14 -9.21 -9.71
C TYR A 66 6.84 -10.06 -8.48
N GLU A 67 5.57 -10.45 -8.25
CA GLU A 67 5.21 -11.34 -7.14
C GLU A 67 5.93 -12.69 -7.24
N ARG A 68 6.03 -13.27 -8.44
CA ARG A 68 6.75 -14.53 -8.68
C ARG A 68 8.24 -14.37 -8.41
N LEU A 69 8.88 -13.33 -8.94
CA LEU A 69 10.29 -13.01 -8.66
C LEU A 69 10.52 -12.86 -7.16
N PHE A 70 9.70 -12.06 -6.49
CA PHE A 70 9.78 -11.84 -5.05
C PHE A 70 9.56 -13.12 -4.24
N ARG A 71 8.67 -14.01 -4.69
CA ARG A 71 8.41 -15.31 -4.07
C ARG A 71 9.59 -16.28 -4.23
N PHE A 72 10.10 -16.42 -5.46
CA PHE A 72 11.15 -17.39 -5.80
C PHE A 72 12.56 -16.96 -5.37
N SER A 73 12.78 -15.66 -5.20
CA SER A 73 14.06 -15.12 -4.75
C SER A 73 14.59 -15.82 -3.50
N ALA A 74 15.87 -16.21 -3.55
CA ALA A 74 16.60 -16.86 -2.47
C ALA A 74 17.02 -15.88 -1.36
N TYR A 75 16.90 -14.58 -1.61
CA TYR A 75 17.31 -13.54 -0.67
C TYR A 75 16.63 -13.67 0.69
N ARG A 76 17.40 -13.35 1.73
CA ARG A 76 16.88 -13.23 3.08
C ARG A 76 15.85 -12.11 3.14
N PRO A 77 14.93 -12.12 4.11
CA PRO A 77 13.89 -11.09 4.22
C PRO A 77 14.44 -9.65 4.20
N GLN A 78 15.56 -9.40 4.87
CA GLN A 78 16.22 -8.10 4.83
C GLN A 78 16.69 -7.73 3.42
N GLU A 79 17.33 -8.63 2.69
CA GLU A 79 17.83 -8.39 1.33
C GLU A 79 16.68 -8.12 0.35
N LYS A 80 15.58 -8.88 0.44
CA LYS A 80 14.36 -8.62 -0.35
C LYS A 80 13.81 -7.21 -0.16
N LEU A 81 13.77 -6.75 1.09
CA LEU A 81 13.33 -5.39 1.40
C LEU A 81 14.33 -4.33 0.93
N SER A 82 15.64 -4.62 0.97
CA SER A 82 16.65 -3.71 0.40
C SER A 82 16.48 -3.59 -1.10
N LEU A 83 16.26 -4.70 -1.81
CA LEU A 83 16.03 -4.71 -3.25
C LEU A 83 14.78 -3.93 -3.62
N LEU A 84 13.65 -4.19 -2.95
CA LEU A 84 12.40 -3.46 -3.15
C LEU A 84 12.59 -1.93 -2.97
N LEU A 85 13.24 -1.52 -1.87
CA LEU A 85 13.50 -0.10 -1.62
C LEU A 85 14.43 0.51 -2.67
N TRP A 86 15.45 -0.22 -3.11
CA TRP A 86 16.37 0.24 -4.16
C TRP A 86 15.67 0.40 -5.51
N GLN A 87 14.88 -0.60 -5.92
CA GLN A 87 14.10 -0.58 -7.17
C GLN A 87 13.11 0.60 -7.21
N LEU A 88 12.42 0.85 -6.10
CA LEU A 88 11.54 2.02 -5.95
C LEU A 88 12.30 3.36 -5.82
N GLY A 89 13.63 3.33 -5.71
CA GLY A 89 14.47 4.51 -5.46
C GLY A 89 14.09 5.23 -4.16
N ALA A 90 13.90 4.48 -3.08
CA ALA A 90 13.47 4.97 -1.78
C ALA A 90 14.56 5.83 -1.11
N VAL A 91 14.34 7.14 -1.09
CA VAL A 91 15.22 8.12 -0.43
C VAL A 91 14.43 8.93 0.60
N LEU A 92 15.05 9.24 1.75
CA LEU A 92 14.48 10.19 2.70
C LEU A 92 15.03 11.56 2.37
N ASP A 93 14.15 12.55 2.20
CA ASP A 93 14.57 13.93 1.99
C ASP A 93 14.98 14.63 3.30
N GLN A 94 15.35 15.91 3.20
CA GLN A 94 15.78 16.75 4.32
C GLN A 94 14.70 16.93 5.42
N HIS A 95 13.42 16.74 5.09
CA HIS A 95 12.30 16.77 6.03
C HIS A 95 11.93 15.36 6.53
N GLY A 96 12.74 14.37 6.15
CA GLY A 96 12.59 12.97 6.52
C GLY A 96 11.35 12.32 5.92
N MET A 97 10.83 12.85 4.81
CA MET A 97 9.76 12.25 4.01
C MET A 97 10.37 11.29 2.98
N LEU A 98 9.77 10.11 2.86
CA LEU A 98 10.12 9.13 1.85
C LEU A 98 9.68 9.62 0.47
N GLN A 99 10.63 9.65 -0.46
CA GLN A 99 10.43 9.88 -1.88
C GLN A 99 10.75 8.58 -2.62
N LEU A 100 9.92 8.22 -3.60
CA LEU A 100 10.16 7.09 -4.50
C LEU A 100 10.58 7.63 -5.87
N VAL A 101 11.89 7.66 -6.13
CA VAL A 101 12.46 8.27 -7.35
C VAL A 101 13.08 7.26 -8.31
N GLY A 102 12.88 5.97 -8.06
CA GLY A 102 13.43 4.89 -8.88
C GLY A 102 12.67 4.71 -10.20
N PRO A 103 13.05 3.72 -11.01
CA PRO A 103 12.30 3.36 -12.21
C PRO A 103 11.02 2.55 -11.91
N TYR A 104 11.01 1.77 -10.82
CA TYR A 104 9.89 0.87 -10.54
C TYR A 104 8.68 1.61 -9.98
N ARG A 105 7.48 1.14 -10.30
CA ARG A 105 6.20 1.66 -9.79
C ARG A 105 5.36 0.51 -9.26
N PHE A 106 4.38 0.80 -8.41
CA PHE A 106 3.36 -0.20 -8.11
C PHE A 106 2.56 -0.52 -9.36
N SER A 107 2.29 -1.80 -9.59
CA SER A 107 1.42 -2.20 -10.70
C SER A 107 0.05 -1.58 -10.50
N LYS A 108 -0.52 -0.96 -11.54
CA LYS A 108 -1.86 -0.35 -11.42
C LYS A 108 -2.93 -1.37 -11.06
N THR A 109 -2.71 -2.64 -11.40
CA THR A 109 -3.69 -3.72 -11.22
C THR A 109 -3.55 -4.46 -9.89
N VAL A 110 -2.56 -4.13 -9.04
CA VAL A 110 -2.41 -4.77 -7.73
C VAL A 110 -3.56 -4.34 -6.80
N ALA A 111 -4.49 -5.26 -6.58
CA ALA A 111 -5.68 -5.01 -5.77
C ALA A 111 -5.33 -4.87 -4.27
N PRO A 112 -6.15 -4.15 -3.47
CA PRO A 112 -5.93 -4.03 -2.02
C PRO A 112 -5.94 -5.36 -1.26
N HIS A 113 -6.52 -6.41 -1.84
CA HIS A 113 -6.57 -7.76 -1.28
C HIS A 113 -5.58 -8.74 -1.96
N ALA A 114 -4.65 -8.24 -2.77
CA ALA A 114 -3.71 -9.06 -3.52
C ALA A 114 -2.78 -9.88 -2.62
N THR A 115 -2.39 -11.07 -3.10
CA THR A 115 -1.46 -11.98 -2.43
C THR A 115 -0.07 -11.39 -2.24
N PHE A 116 0.34 -10.47 -3.11
CA PHE A 116 1.61 -9.77 -2.99
C PHE A 116 1.71 -9.00 -1.67
N TRP A 117 0.62 -8.39 -1.20
CA TRP A 117 0.60 -7.68 0.08
C TRP A 117 0.82 -8.60 1.27
N ASP A 118 0.22 -9.80 1.25
CA ASP A 118 0.48 -10.82 2.27
C ASP A 118 1.97 -11.25 2.26
N LEU A 119 2.55 -11.39 1.06
CA LEU A 119 3.94 -11.80 0.87
C LEU A 119 4.93 -10.73 1.36
N LEU A 120 4.67 -9.46 1.04
CA LEU A 120 5.46 -8.32 1.51
C LEU A 120 5.36 -8.19 3.04
N ALA A 121 4.14 -8.22 3.58
CA ALA A 121 3.88 -8.14 5.00
C ALA A 121 4.60 -9.26 5.78
N LYS A 122 4.53 -10.50 5.31
CA LYS A 122 5.26 -11.63 5.90
C LYS A 122 6.77 -11.43 5.84
N THR A 123 7.28 -10.82 4.77
CA THR A 123 8.70 -10.50 4.63
C THR A 123 9.14 -9.44 5.65
N VAL A 124 8.34 -8.39 5.84
CA VAL A 124 8.60 -7.38 6.89
C VAL A 124 8.55 -7.99 8.29
N GLN A 125 7.53 -8.81 8.60
CA GLN A 125 7.43 -9.50 9.89
C GLN A 125 8.68 -10.35 10.19
N LYS A 126 9.21 -11.06 9.19
CA LYS A 126 10.46 -11.85 9.33
C LYS A 126 11.70 -10.99 9.44
N ALA A 127 11.76 -9.87 8.74
CA ALA A 127 12.90 -8.96 8.76
C ALA A 127 13.00 -8.16 10.08
N TYR A 128 11.86 -7.92 10.74
CA TYR A 128 11.76 -7.10 11.94
C TYR A 128 10.99 -7.82 13.07
N PRO A 129 11.49 -8.96 13.58
CA PRO A 129 10.79 -9.75 14.60
C PRO A 129 10.59 -9.00 15.94
N LEU A 130 11.45 -8.01 16.22
CA LEU A 130 11.38 -7.14 17.40
C LEU A 130 10.74 -5.76 17.10
N GLY A 131 10.11 -5.61 15.93
CA GLY A 131 9.53 -4.35 15.48
C GLY A 131 10.49 -3.45 14.71
N LEU A 132 9.92 -2.44 14.03
CA LEU A 132 10.71 -1.49 13.25
C LEU A 132 11.59 -0.61 14.13
N LEU A 133 11.08 -0.20 15.31
CA LEU A 133 11.81 0.66 16.25
C LEU A 133 13.04 -0.02 16.85
N GLY A 134 13.05 -1.36 16.95
CA GLY A 134 14.17 -2.15 17.46
C GLY A 134 15.26 -2.45 16.42
N SER A 135 15.15 -1.94 15.19
CA SER A 135 16.14 -2.21 14.14
C SER A 135 17.46 -1.46 14.39
N PHE A 136 18.61 -2.11 14.18
CA PHE A 136 19.89 -1.41 14.16
C PHE A 136 20.03 -0.44 12.98
N ASN A 137 19.36 -0.72 11.85
CA ASN A 137 19.30 0.18 10.70
C ASN A 137 18.02 1.01 10.74
N GLN A 138 18.06 2.11 11.50
CA GLN A 138 16.93 3.01 11.71
C GLN A 138 16.47 3.69 10.41
N GLU A 139 17.39 4.01 9.49
CA GLU A 139 17.04 4.65 8.21
C GLU A 139 16.17 3.72 7.36
N LYS A 140 16.60 2.46 7.19
CA LYS A 140 15.82 1.46 6.44
C LYS A 140 14.49 1.18 7.12
N ALA A 141 14.46 1.03 8.44
CA ALA A 141 13.21 0.81 9.18
C ALA A 141 12.23 1.98 9.01
N LYS A 142 12.75 3.23 8.96
CA LYS A 142 11.95 4.42 8.67
C LYS A 142 11.41 4.44 7.25
N LYS A 143 12.21 4.04 6.25
CA LYS A 143 11.73 3.87 4.85
C LYS A 143 10.63 2.82 4.76
N ILE A 144 10.78 1.66 5.42
CA ILE A 144 9.75 0.63 5.47
C ILE A 144 8.47 1.12 6.16
N HIS A 145 8.58 1.85 7.27
CA HIS A 145 7.41 2.48 7.89
C HIS A 145 6.68 3.41 6.92
N GLN A 146 7.39 4.32 6.26
CA GLN A 146 6.75 5.29 5.37
C GLN A 146 6.29 4.68 4.03
N LEU A 147 6.85 3.55 3.60
CA LEU A 147 6.39 2.83 2.41
C LEU A 147 4.91 2.43 2.52
N ARG A 148 4.42 2.17 3.74
CA ARG A 148 3.00 1.88 4.01
C ARG A 148 2.09 2.94 3.40
N MET A 149 2.44 4.22 3.54
CA MET A 149 1.68 5.35 3.00
C MET A 149 1.55 5.28 1.48
N TYR A 150 2.60 4.87 0.76
CA TYR A 150 2.53 4.75 -0.70
C TYR A 150 1.71 3.53 -1.14
N ILE A 151 1.71 2.45 -0.36
CA ILE A 151 0.81 1.31 -0.58
C ILE A 151 -0.64 1.75 -0.39
N ASP A 152 -0.90 2.65 0.56
CA ASP A 152 -2.22 3.24 0.73
C ASP A 152 -2.66 4.10 -0.47
N ARG A 153 -1.74 4.90 -1.04
CA ARG A 153 -1.99 5.62 -2.29
C ARG A 153 -2.44 4.66 -3.38
N GLN A 154 -1.72 3.55 -3.56
CA GLN A 154 -2.04 2.52 -4.54
C GLN A 154 -3.42 1.92 -4.27
N ASN A 155 -3.74 1.59 -3.01
CA ASN A 155 -5.03 1.02 -2.65
C ASN A 155 -6.21 1.95 -2.93
N ILE A 156 -6.08 3.24 -2.57
CA ILE A 156 -7.13 4.24 -2.83
C ILE A 156 -7.29 4.49 -4.32
N THR A 157 -6.17 4.64 -5.03
CA THR A 157 -6.16 4.85 -6.48
C THR A 157 -6.81 3.65 -7.18
N TYR A 158 -6.52 2.42 -6.76
CA TYR A 158 -7.16 1.22 -7.29
C TYR A 158 -8.69 1.25 -7.14
N ILE A 159 -9.21 1.63 -5.97
CA ILE A 159 -10.67 1.73 -5.79
C ILE A 159 -11.27 2.81 -6.70
N ARG A 160 -10.62 3.97 -6.79
CA ARG A 160 -11.08 5.09 -7.60
C ARG A 160 -11.05 4.75 -9.10
N ASP A 161 -9.93 4.24 -9.60
CA ASP A 161 -9.71 3.98 -11.03
C ASP A 161 -10.60 2.85 -11.58
N PHE A 162 -10.85 1.80 -10.79
CA PHE A 162 -11.55 0.61 -11.29
C PHE A 162 -13.03 0.53 -10.89
N PHE A 163 -13.47 1.26 -9.86
CA PHE A 163 -14.82 1.08 -9.30
C PHE A 163 -15.61 2.37 -9.08
N LYS A 164 -14.98 3.53 -9.19
CA LYS A 164 -15.67 4.83 -9.06
C LYS A 164 -16.19 5.27 -10.42
N GLN A 165 -17.44 5.65 -10.46
CA GLN A 165 -18.12 6.22 -11.61
C GLN A 165 -18.37 7.72 -11.36
N GLU A 166 -18.71 8.46 -12.40
CA GLU A 166 -19.04 9.88 -12.28
C GLU A 166 -20.21 10.09 -11.30
N GLY A 167 -20.06 11.06 -10.38
CA GLY A 167 -21.04 11.34 -9.34
C GLY A 167 -20.99 10.44 -8.10
N ASP A 168 -20.15 9.40 -8.08
CA ASP A 168 -20.02 8.52 -6.92
C ASP A 168 -19.21 9.13 -5.77
N THR A 169 -19.57 8.72 -4.55
CA THR A 169 -18.69 8.78 -3.38
C THR A 169 -17.65 7.67 -3.42
N ASP A 170 -16.56 7.83 -2.66
CA ASP A 170 -15.54 6.78 -2.52
C ASP A 170 -16.11 5.52 -1.82
N GLU A 171 -17.10 5.68 -0.92
CA GLU A 171 -17.79 4.57 -0.26
C GLU A 171 -18.61 3.73 -1.25
N GLN A 172 -19.26 4.36 -2.23
CA GLN A 172 -19.96 3.65 -3.30
C GLN A 172 -18.99 2.83 -4.17
N ALA A 173 -17.84 3.42 -4.53
CA ALA A 173 -16.77 2.70 -5.24
C ALA A 173 -16.23 1.53 -4.41
N LEU A 174 -15.97 1.74 -3.12
CA LEU A 174 -15.50 0.69 -2.21
C LEU A 174 -16.53 -0.45 -2.08
N LYS A 175 -17.82 -0.12 -2.03
CA LYS A 175 -18.91 -1.11 -2.04
C LYS A 175 -18.92 -1.92 -3.35
N ARG A 176 -18.77 -1.27 -4.52
CA ARG A 176 -18.67 -1.98 -5.80
C ARG A 176 -17.48 -2.93 -5.83
N TYR A 177 -16.32 -2.50 -5.35
CA TYR A 177 -15.14 -3.36 -5.19
C TYR A 177 -15.41 -4.61 -4.35
N VAL A 178 -16.16 -4.49 -3.25
CA VAL A 178 -16.51 -5.64 -2.40
C VAL A 178 -17.32 -6.69 -3.18
N PHE A 179 -18.29 -6.26 -3.98
CA PHE A 179 -19.23 -7.15 -4.66
C PHE A 179 -18.79 -7.59 -6.06
N ALA A 180 -17.85 -6.88 -6.69
CA ALA A 180 -17.31 -7.23 -8.00
C ALA A 180 -16.61 -8.60 -7.98
N ALA A 181 -16.58 -9.25 -9.15
CA ALA A 181 -16.00 -10.57 -9.32
C ALA A 181 -14.48 -10.57 -9.09
N LYS A 182 -13.95 -11.69 -8.59
CA LYS A 182 -12.51 -11.92 -8.50
C LYS A 182 -11.89 -12.09 -9.89
N PRO A 183 -10.62 -11.70 -10.11
CA PRO A 183 -9.68 -11.20 -9.10
C PRO A 183 -9.73 -9.69 -8.86
N GLN A 184 -10.46 -8.93 -9.69
CA GLN A 184 -10.49 -7.46 -9.59
C GLN A 184 -11.22 -6.96 -8.33
N GLY A 185 -12.39 -7.54 -8.04
CA GLY A 185 -13.13 -7.33 -6.80
C GLY A 185 -12.96 -8.46 -5.79
N MET A 186 -13.66 -8.38 -4.66
CA MET A 186 -13.55 -9.37 -3.57
C MET A 186 -14.52 -10.56 -3.69
N GLY A 187 -15.39 -10.59 -4.70
CA GLY A 187 -16.39 -11.65 -4.90
C GLY A 187 -17.38 -11.76 -3.74
N GLY A 188 -17.84 -10.62 -3.20
CA GLY A 188 -18.77 -10.54 -2.09
C GLY A 188 -18.15 -10.77 -0.70
N ARG A 189 -16.84 -10.98 -0.61
CA ARG A 189 -16.17 -11.13 0.69
C ARG A 189 -16.09 -9.78 1.41
N LYS A 190 -16.99 -9.57 2.36
CA LYS A 190 -17.10 -8.32 3.15
C LYS A 190 -15.80 -7.89 3.82
N LEU A 191 -15.58 -6.57 3.89
CA LEU A 191 -14.52 -5.92 4.67
C LEU A 191 -14.76 -6.11 6.18
N LYS A 192 -13.73 -5.88 6.99
CA LYS A 192 -13.81 -5.88 8.46
C LYS A 192 -14.13 -4.48 8.99
N LYS A 193 -15.06 -4.38 9.93
CA LYS A 193 -15.33 -3.15 10.71
C LYS A 193 -14.39 -3.08 11.92
N SER A 194 -13.76 -1.93 12.16
CA SER A 194 -13.02 -1.67 13.40
C SER A 194 -13.25 -0.24 13.88
N SER A 195 -12.90 0.07 15.14
CA SER A 195 -13.03 1.44 15.66
C SER A 195 -12.14 2.42 14.87
N ALA A 196 -12.69 3.57 14.51
CA ALA A 196 -12.01 4.66 13.85
C ALA A 196 -11.55 5.76 14.82
N ARG A 197 -11.72 5.59 16.15
CA ARG A 197 -11.42 6.64 17.15
C ARG A 197 -10.06 7.32 16.94
N LEU A 198 -9.01 6.55 16.66
CA LEU A 198 -7.67 7.10 16.45
C LEU A 198 -7.49 7.83 15.11
N HIS A 199 -8.48 7.74 14.21
CA HIS A 199 -8.59 8.46 12.95
C HIS A 199 -9.60 9.62 13.06
N ASN A 200 -9.97 10.05 14.26
CA ASN A 200 -10.92 11.15 14.47
C ASN A 200 -10.27 12.29 15.24
N LYS A 201 -9.01 12.59 14.92
CA LYS A 201 -8.28 13.67 15.59
C LYS A 201 -8.90 15.02 15.24
N TYR A 202 -8.90 15.91 16.21
CA TYR A 202 -9.48 17.26 16.13
C TYR A 202 -8.55 18.29 16.80
N PRO A 203 -8.66 19.58 16.48
CA PRO A 203 -7.87 20.64 17.11
C PRO A 203 -8.11 20.72 18.61
N GLU A 204 -7.04 20.94 19.38
CA GLU A 204 -7.13 21.21 20.80
C GLU A 204 -7.97 22.48 21.07
N GLY A 205 -8.88 22.40 22.05
CA GLY A 205 -9.84 23.47 22.34
C GLY A 205 -11.10 23.48 21.46
N ALA A 206 -11.16 22.68 20.39
CA ALA A 206 -12.38 22.48 19.62
C ALA A 206 -13.26 21.38 20.23
N SER A 207 -14.57 21.45 20.01
CA SER A 207 -15.48 20.37 20.36
C SER A 207 -15.36 19.21 19.38
N TYR A 208 -15.23 18.00 19.91
CA TYR A 208 -15.16 16.79 19.12
C TYR A 208 -16.52 16.49 18.45
N SER A 209 -16.55 16.39 17.11
CA SER A 209 -17.75 16.05 16.34
C SER A 209 -17.53 15.07 15.18
N LEU A 210 -16.27 14.87 14.76
CA LEU A 210 -15.85 14.07 13.59
C LEU A 210 -16.03 12.57 13.82
N ILE A 211 -16.77 11.87 12.97
CA ILE A 211 -16.90 10.41 13.05
C ILE A 211 -16.62 9.73 11.72
N ASN A 212 -15.36 9.32 11.55
CA ASN A 212 -14.94 8.51 10.42
C ASN A 212 -15.35 7.03 10.58
N LYS A 213 -15.47 6.34 9.44
CA LYS A 213 -15.64 4.89 9.32
C LYS A 213 -14.29 4.27 8.94
N LYS A 214 -13.90 3.21 9.64
CA LYS A 214 -12.71 2.41 9.30
C LYS A 214 -13.09 1.03 8.77
N ARG A 215 -12.53 0.66 7.61
CA ARG A 215 -12.77 -0.62 6.94
C ARG A 215 -11.44 -1.26 6.59
N LEU A 216 -11.27 -2.54 6.89
CA LEU A 216 -10.06 -3.28 6.52
C LEU A 216 -10.36 -4.43 5.58
N THR A 217 -9.42 -4.75 4.69
CA THR A 217 -9.48 -5.98 3.93
C THR A 217 -9.45 -7.20 4.88
N PRO A 218 -10.00 -8.36 4.47
CA PRO A 218 -10.06 -9.54 5.34
C PRO A 218 -8.71 -10.03 5.86
N ASN A 219 -7.62 -9.81 5.10
CA ASN A 219 -6.24 -10.11 5.49
C ASN A 219 -5.61 -9.06 6.43
N PHE A 220 -6.35 -8.00 6.80
CA PHE A 220 -5.96 -6.95 7.75
C PHE A 220 -4.94 -5.93 7.24
N HIS A 221 -4.43 -6.10 6.02
CA HIS A 221 -3.38 -5.27 5.46
C HIS A 221 -3.85 -3.90 4.97
N SER A 222 -4.86 -3.86 4.10
CA SER A 222 -5.31 -2.60 3.51
C SER A 222 -6.43 -2.00 4.34
N GLU A 223 -6.34 -0.70 4.58
CA GLU A 223 -7.25 0.07 5.42
C GLU A 223 -7.86 1.23 4.63
N PHE A 224 -9.13 1.50 4.85
CA PHE A 224 -9.85 2.62 4.27
C PHE A 224 -10.53 3.41 5.38
N ILE A 225 -10.30 4.72 5.39
CA ILE A 225 -10.95 5.66 6.30
C ILE A 225 -11.90 6.52 5.47
N LEU A 226 -13.17 6.54 5.84
CA LEU A 226 -14.21 7.33 5.18
C LEU A 226 -14.77 8.36 6.15
N ASN A 227 -15.04 9.58 5.68
CA ASN A 227 -15.83 10.56 6.45
C ASN A 227 -17.33 10.22 6.40
N GLU A 228 -18.16 11.07 7.01
CA GLU A 228 -19.62 10.86 7.06
C GLU A 228 -20.27 10.96 5.67
N GLU A 229 -19.67 11.74 4.77
CA GLU A 229 -20.09 11.92 3.38
C GLU A 229 -19.66 10.76 2.46
N GLY A 230 -18.90 9.78 2.98
CA GLY A 230 -18.45 8.63 2.21
C GLY A 230 -17.27 8.93 1.27
N THR A 231 -16.49 9.97 1.54
CA THR A 231 -15.22 10.28 0.85
C THR A 231 -14.06 9.71 1.64
N PHE A 232 -13.00 9.26 0.97
CA PHE A 232 -11.78 8.82 1.66
C PHE A 232 -11.14 10.00 2.39
N VAL A 233 -10.84 9.80 3.67
CA VAL A 233 -9.94 10.67 4.41
C VAL A 233 -8.53 10.18 4.11
N THR A 234 -7.81 10.86 3.24
CA THR A 234 -6.46 10.46 2.82
C THR A 234 -5.55 11.65 2.59
N GLN A 235 -4.29 11.52 2.99
CA GLN A 235 -3.27 12.54 2.77
C GLN A 235 -3.01 12.80 1.28
N TRP A 236 -3.28 11.82 0.41
CA TRP A 236 -2.99 11.90 -1.01
C TRP A 236 -3.86 12.90 -1.76
N ASP A 237 -4.95 13.36 -1.16
CA ASP A 237 -5.78 14.44 -1.71
C ASP A 237 -5.20 15.84 -1.44
N VAL A 238 -4.24 15.98 -0.52
CA VAL A 238 -3.67 17.28 -0.11
C VAL A 238 -2.17 17.37 -0.34
N LEU A 239 -1.44 16.25 -0.40
CA LEU A 239 -0.03 16.25 -0.73
C LEU A 239 0.19 16.64 -2.19
N VAL A 240 1.17 17.53 -2.42
CA VAL A 240 1.47 18.07 -3.74
C VAL A 240 2.82 17.54 -4.21
N GLU A 241 2.91 17.18 -5.49
CA GLU A 241 4.16 16.84 -6.17
C GLU A 241 4.77 18.07 -6.85
N ASP A 242 6.10 18.19 -6.80
CA ASP A 242 6.85 19.16 -7.59
C ASP A 242 6.88 18.75 -9.08
N TRP A 243 7.44 19.61 -9.94
CA TRP A 243 7.54 19.35 -11.38
C TRP A 243 8.40 18.12 -11.74
N ARG A 244 9.15 17.56 -10.78
CA ARG A 244 9.93 16.32 -10.93
C ARG A 244 9.20 15.10 -10.36
N GLY A 245 7.94 15.24 -9.93
CA GLY A 245 7.16 14.18 -9.32
C GLY A 245 7.53 13.85 -7.87
N ARG A 246 8.24 14.74 -7.16
CA ARG A 246 8.60 14.54 -5.74
C ARG A 246 7.62 15.26 -4.83
N LEU A 247 7.23 14.63 -3.73
CA LEU A 247 6.33 15.24 -2.76
C LEU A 247 6.98 16.47 -2.11
N ILE A 248 6.26 17.59 -2.11
CA ILE A 248 6.64 18.75 -1.32
C ILE A 248 6.51 18.37 0.15
N SER A 249 7.62 18.37 0.87
CA SER A 249 7.69 17.87 2.25
C SER A 249 7.87 18.97 3.31
N ASN A 250 8.09 20.22 2.88
CA ASN A 250 8.23 21.36 3.78
C ASN A 250 6.87 21.72 4.42
N PRO A 251 6.72 21.65 5.76
CA PRO A 251 5.47 21.99 6.44
C PRO A 251 4.97 23.42 6.18
N ALA A 252 5.86 24.37 5.94
CA ALA A 252 5.49 25.76 5.68
C ALA A 252 4.64 25.91 4.40
N TYR A 253 4.81 25.02 3.43
CA TYR A 253 4.03 25.00 2.20
C TYR A 253 2.53 24.81 2.49
N TYR A 254 2.20 23.86 3.38
CA TYR A 254 0.81 23.48 3.67
C TYR A 254 0.16 24.41 4.70
N GLN A 255 0.94 25.04 5.58
CA GLN A 255 0.41 25.99 6.56
C GLN A 255 -0.13 27.28 5.93
N ALA A 256 0.33 27.62 4.71
CA ALA A 256 -0.12 28.80 3.99
C ALA A 256 -1.62 28.77 3.64
N ALA A 257 -2.23 27.58 3.53
CA ALA A 257 -3.65 27.42 3.18
C ALA A 257 -4.64 27.75 4.31
N LYS A 258 -4.16 27.92 5.56
CA LYS A 258 -4.94 28.31 6.77
C LYS A 258 -6.30 27.62 6.96
N ASN A 259 -6.50 26.40 6.46
CA ASN A 259 -7.65 25.56 6.79
C ASN A 259 -7.17 24.27 7.49
N ASN A 260 -8.06 23.64 8.26
CA ASN A 260 -7.75 22.41 8.99
C ASN A 260 -7.76 21.16 8.08
N GLU A 261 -8.22 21.29 6.84
CA GLU A 261 -8.43 20.17 5.91
C GLU A 261 -7.14 19.38 5.69
N TYR A 262 -6.02 20.07 5.47
CA TYR A 262 -4.73 19.41 5.30
C TYR A 262 -4.32 18.60 6.55
N GLN A 263 -4.48 19.13 7.78
CA GLN A 263 -4.17 18.38 8.99
C GLN A 263 -5.11 17.19 9.17
N GLU A 264 -6.41 17.35 8.92
CA GLU A 264 -7.37 16.25 9.00
C GLU A 264 -6.95 15.11 8.08
N LYS A 265 -6.71 15.39 6.81
CA LYS A 265 -6.32 14.38 5.82
C LYS A 265 -4.97 13.72 6.14
N VAL A 266 -3.97 14.46 6.61
CA VAL A 266 -2.65 13.90 6.99
C VAL A 266 -2.68 13.08 8.28
N LEU A 267 -3.51 13.47 9.25
CA LEU A 267 -3.49 12.87 10.58
C LEU A 267 -4.49 11.72 10.75
N ASN A 268 -5.61 11.78 10.03
CA ASN A 268 -6.71 10.83 10.14
C ASN A 268 -6.73 9.80 9.02
N GLY A 269 -5.86 9.95 8.01
CA GLY A 269 -5.76 9.02 6.89
C GLY A 269 -5.45 7.57 7.28
N GLU A 270 -5.65 6.71 6.30
CA GLU A 270 -5.37 5.29 6.32
C GLU A 270 -3.88 4.97 6.53
N SER A 271 -3.61 3.74 6.95
CA SER A 271 -2.26 3.20 6.93
C SER A 271 -2.27 1.68 6.71
N PHE A 272 -1.54 1.20 5.70
CA PHE A 272 -1.37 -0.23 5.42
C PHE A 272 -0.79 -0.94 6.64
N ASN A 273 -1.19 -2.15 6.96
CA ASN A 273 -0.65 -2.90 8.10
C ASN A 273 0.25 -4.03 7.63
N TYR A 274 1.46 -4.12 8.18
CA TYR A 274 2.30 -5.29 8.00
C TYR A 274 1.87 -6.47 8.88
N ALA A 275 1.13 -6.26 9.96
CA ALA A 275 0.56 -7.34 10.75
C ALA A 275 -0.69 -7.96 10.11
N ASN A 276 -1.02 -9.19 10.52
CA ASN A 276 -2.18 -9.94 10.00
C ASN A 276 -3.45 -9.78 10.87
N ARG A 277 -3.34 -9.08 12.00
CA ARG A 277 -4.41 -8.86 13.00
C ARG A 277 -3.94 -7.86 14.06
N ASN A 278 -4.89 -7.35 14.85
CA ASN A 278 -4.61 -6.47 15.98
C ASN A 278 -3.98 -7.24 17.16
N ASN A 279 -2.66 -7.39 17.16
CA ASN A 279 -1.86 -8.08 18.18
C ASN A 279 -0.51 -7.36 18.41
N ARG A 280 0.40 -7.98 19.17
CA ARG A 280 1.74 -7.43 19.43
C ARG A 280 2.54 -7.12 18.15
N THR A 281 2.37 -7.90 17.08
CA THR A 281 3.02 -7.63 15.79
C THR A 281 2.52 -6.32 15.19
N HIS A 282 1.21 -6.06 15.25
CA HIS A 282 0.63 -4.78 14.83
C HIS A 282 1.17 -3.62 15.68
N GLU A 283 1.33 -3.82 16.99
CA GLU A 283 1.94 -2.80 17.83
C GLU A 283 3.36 -2.45 17.38
N LEU A 284 4.19 -3.47 17.17
CA LEU A 284 5.62 -3.34 16.87
C LEU A 284 5.93 -2.85 15.46
N LEU A 285 5.08 -3.17 14.48
CA LEU A 285 5.29 -2.84 13.06
C LEU A 285 4.42 -1.68 12.57
N ASP A 286 3.24 -1.49 13.16
CA ASP A 286 2.21 -0.64 12.56
C ASP A 286 1.84 0.57 13.45
N SER A 287 1.56 0.39 14.75
CA SER A 287 1.02 1.46 15.59
C SER A 287 2.05 2.27 16.37
N SER A 288 3.16 1.66 16.80
CA SER A 288 4.23 2.35 17.55
C SER A 288 5.18 3.17 16.66
N PRO A 289 5.58 2.70 15.45
CA PRO A 289 6.52 3.43 14.60
C PRO A 289 6.16 4.89 14.25
N PRO A 290 4.89 5.28 14.03
CA PRO A 290 4.53 6.67 13.76
C PRO A 290 5.13 7.70 14.73
N GLY A 291 5.24 7.36 16.02
CA GLY A 291 5.79 8.26 17.04
C GLY A 291 7.24 8.72 16.77
N ARG A 292 8.04 7.89 16.08
CA ARG A 292 9.46 8.18 15.79
C ARG A 292 9.72 8.36 14.29
N PHE A 293 9.09 7.54 13.46
CA PHE A 293 9.44 7.38 12.05
C PHE A 293 8.58 8.19 11.08
N ASP A 294 7.54 8.89 11.55
CA ASP A 294 6.82 9.84 10.71
C ASP A 294 7.73 10.98 10.23
N HIS A 295 7.40 11.48 9.03
CA HIS A 295 8.04 12.64 8.42
C HIS A 295 7.68 13.94 9.14
N GLN A 296 8.49 14.97 8.95
CA GLN A 296 8.35 16.25 9.67
C GLN A 296 6.97 16.89 9.44
N LEU A 297 6.45 16.82 8.23
CA LEU A 297 5.13 17.33 7.86
C LEU A 297 3.99 16.78 8.75
N ARG A 298 3.90 15.45 8.95
CA ARG A 298 2.89 14.82 9.83
C ARG A 298 3.13 15.13 11.31
N LYS A 299 4.39 15.18 11.74
CA LYS A 299 4.76 15.59 13.11
C LYS A 299 4.34 17.03 13.41
N THR A 300 4.51 17.94 12.46
CA THR A 300 4.09 19.34 12.57
C THR A 300 2.57 19.45 12.58
N ALA A 301 1.87 18.76 11.66
CA ALA A 301 0.41 18.73 11.63
C ALA A 301 -0.20 18.28 12.96
N LYS A 302 0.43 17.32 13.64
CA LYS A 302 -0.05 16.75 14.91
C LYS A 302 -0.01 17.75 16.09
N LYS A 303 0.78 18.82 16.02
CA LYS A 303 0.88 19.78 17.12
C LYS A 303 -0.46 20.49 17.32
N GLY A 304 -0.99 20.47 18.54
CA GLY A 304 -2.31 21.03 18.84
C GLY A 304 -3.48 20.20 18.31
N TRP A 305 -3.29 18.90 18.01
CA TRP A 305 -4.34 17.97 17.61
C TRP A 305 -4.41 16.78 18.56
N LEU A 306 -5.63 16.41 18.96
CA LEU A 306 -5.89 15.36 19.94
C LEU A 306 -6.71 14.24 19.34
N SER A 307 -6.47 13.01 19.78
CA SER A 307 -7.40 11.90 19.53
C SER A 307 -8.51 11.92 20.59
N PRO A 308 -9.78 11.62 20.24
CA PRO A 308 -10.87 11.55 21.21
C PRO A 308 -10.56 10.54 22.31
N ARG A 309 -10.81 10.89 23.57
CA ARG A 309 -10.67 9.94 24.69
C ARG A 309 -11.75 8.86 24.56
N ILE A 310 -11.51 7.70 25.17
CA ILE A 310 -12.47 6.59 25.13
C ILE A 310 -13.84 7.02 25.68
N GLN A 311 -13.87 7.87 26.71
CA GLN A 311 -15.08 8.38 27.34
C GLN A 311 -15.83 9.41 26.49
N GLU A 312 -15.12 10.15 25.64
CA GLU A 312 -15.65 11.20 24.77
C GLU A 312 -16.16 10.64 23.44
N TYR A 313 -15.69 9.44 23.07
CA TYR A 313 -15.95 8.88 21.75
C TYR A 313 -17.36 8.28 21.66
N ASP A 314 -18.17 8.81 20.74
CA ASP A 314 -19.54 8.34 20.52
C ASP A 314 -19.59 7.00 19.76
N TYR A 315 -19.35 5.91 20.50
CA TYR A 315 -19.47 4.55 19.98
C TYR A 315 -20.89 4.20 19.53
N ARG A 316 -21.94 4.91 19.99
CA ARG A 316 -23.32 4.65 19.55
C ARG A 316 -23.52 5.19 18.15
N ARG A 317 -23.16 6.45 17.92
CA ARG A 317 -23.21 7.07 16.58
C ARG A 317 -22.27 6.36 15.61
N GLU A 318 -21.05 5.99 16.04
CA GLU A 318 -20.14 5.17 15.22
C GLU A 318 -20.81 3.86 14.75
N ARG A 319 -21.50 3.14 15.65
CA ARG A 319 -22.23 1.91 15.28
C ARG A 319 -23.35 2.16 14.29
N GLN A 320 -24.09 3.26 14.43
CA GLN A 320 -25.17 3.62 13.51
C GLN A 320 -24.64 3.93 12.11
N ILE A 321 -23.59 4.76 11.99
CA ILE A 321 -23.00 5.11 10.69
C ILE A 321 -22.24 3.94 10.04
N LYS A 322 -21.82 2.95 10.83
CA LYS A 322 -21.23 1.69 10.35
C LYS A 322 -22.27 0.66 9.91
N CYS A 323 -23.56 0.97 9.94
CA CYS A 323 -24.56 0.09 9.37
C CYS A 323 -24.43 0.12 7.84
N ASP A 324 -23.81 -0.92 7.29
CA ASP A 324 -23.59 -1.10 5.85
C ASP A 324 -23.61 -2.59 5.51
N ASP A 325 -23.84 -2.89 4.24
CA ASP A 325 -23.96 -4.25 3.71
C ASP A 325 -22.63 -4.83 3.19
N TYR A 326 -21.60 -4.01 3.03
CA TYR A 326 -20.31 -4.40 2.42
C TYR A 326 -19.21 -4.75 3.43
N SER A 327 -19.48 -4.60 4.74
CA SER A 327 -18.54 -4.96 5.81
C SER A 327 -19.19 -5.69 6.98
N LYS A 328 -18.38 -6.38 7.80
CA LYS A 328 -18.80 -7.18 8.96
C LYS A 328 -17.86 -7.07 10.15
#